data_AF-A0A822IW77-F1
#
_entry.id   AF-A0A822IW77-F1
#
_cell.length_a   1.000
_cell.length_b   1.000
_cell.length_c   1.000
_cell.angle_alpha   90.00
_cell.angle_beta   90.00
_cell.angle_gamma   90.00
#
_symmetry.space_group_name_H-M   'P 1'
#
loop_
_entity.id
_entity.type
_entity.pdbx_description
1 polymer ?
#
loop_
_entity_poly.entity_id
_entity_poly.type
_entity_poly.pdbx_seq_one_letter_code
_entity_poly.pdbx_strand_id
1 'polypeptide(L)'
;MEETDGTKINWIGSIDFSKLAEIIKAIETGIKENKAKDVTILIDSIGGSVNASLAFYQWIKFNKISLTTIGLSTVASSAVTVLLAGSKRICFENTTFLVHRMTYPFDGEMSEYDLEEKTTFF
;
A
#
# COMPACT_ATOMS: atom_id res chain seq x y z
N MET A 1 24.65 -9.08 2.21
CA MET A 1 23.65 -8.04 2.54
C MET A 1 23.65 -7.95 4.06
N GLU A 2 24.09 -6.82 4.61
CA GLU A 2 24.08 -6.62 6.06
C GLU A 2 22.66 -6.85 6.60
N GLU A 3 22.59 -7.64 7.66
CA GLU A 3 21.35 -7.98 8.34
C GLU A 3 20.92 -6.74 9.13
N THR A 4 20.08 -5.91 8.53
CA THR A 4 19.54 -4.72 9.20
C THR A 4 18.54 -5.19 10.27
N ASP A 5 18.83 -4.86 11.53
CA ASP A 5 18.02 -5.03 12.77
C ASP A 5 16.69 -4.24 12.76
N GLY A 6 16.13 -4.00 11.57
CA GLY A 6 14.92 -3.25 11.34
C GLY A 6 13.67 -4.14 11.36
N THR A 7 12.53 -3.55 11.73
CA THR A 7 11.23 -4.24 11.69
C THR A 7 10.85 -4.55 10.24
N LYS A 8 10.77 -5.83 9.88
CA LYS A 8 10.33 -6.30 8.56
C LYS A 8 8.88 -6.74 8.62
N ILE A 9 8.05 -6.20 7.74
CA ILE A 9 6.60 -6.46 7.68
C ILE A 9 6.25 -6.94 6.27
N ASN A 10 5.46 -8.02 6.17
CA ASN A 10 5.06 -8.61 4.90
C ASN A 10 3.62 -8.22 4.54
N TRP A 11 3.46 -7.44 3.47
CA TRP A 11 2.17 -7.16 2.84
C TRP A 11 1.99 -8.00 1.57
N ILE A 12 1.82 -9.31 1.76
CA ILE A 12 1.67 -10.29 0.67
C ILE A 12 0.19 -10.65 0.48
N GLY A 13 -0.30 -10.67 -0.75
CA GLY A 13 -1.70 -10.98 -1.09
C GLY A 13 -2.57 -9.73 -1.20
N SER A 14 -3.88 -9.88 -1.00
CA SER A 14 -4.85 -8.79 -1.23
C SER A 14 -4.60 -7.57 -0.32
N ILE A 15 -4.88 -6.38 -0.86
CA ILE A 15 -4.97 -5.15 -0.07
C ILE A 15 -6.39 -5.04 0.51
N ASP A 16 -6.54 -5.14 1.82
CA ASP A 16 -7.81 -4.99 2.53
C ASP A 16 -7.65 -4.33 3.91
N PHE A 17 -8.77 -3.99 4.54
CA PHE A 17 -8.78 -3.30 5.84
C PHE A 17 -8.33 -4.18 7.02
N SER A 18 -8.49 -5.51 6.92
CA SER A 18 -8.03 -6.44 7.97
C SER A 18 -6.50 -6.42 8.03
N LYS A 19 -5.87 -6.62 6.87
CA LYS A 19 -4.42 -6.61 6.74
C LYS A 19 -3.81 -5.24 7.01
N LEU A 20 -4.51 -4.17 6.62
CA LEU A 20 -4.14 -2.81 6.97
C LEU A 20 -4.03 -2.62 8.50
N ALA A 21 -5.05 -3.06 9.25
CA ALA A 21 -5.06 -2.91 10.71
C ALA A 21 -3.91 -3.67 11.37
N GLU A 22 -3.62 -4.89 10.90
CA GLU A 22 -2.48 -5.69 11.36
C GLU A 22 -1.15 -4.98 11.09
N ILE A 23 -0.99 -4.40 9.90
CA ILE A 23 0.25 -3.72 9.50
C ILE A 23 0.46 -2.43 10.26
N ILE A 24 -0.58 -1.61 10.46
CA ILE A 24 -0.49 -0.40 11.29
C ILE A 24 -0.03 -0.78 12.70
N LYS A 25 -0.64 -1.81 13.30
CA LYS A 25 -0.22 -2.29 14.63
C LYS A 25 1.23 -2.73 14.64
N ALA A 26 1.68 -3.47 13.63
CA ALA A 26 3.08 -3.90 13.52
C ALA A 26 4.05 -2.72 13.36
N ILE A 27 3.68 -1.69 12.60
CA ILE A 27 4.47 -0.45 12.45
C ILE A 27 4.57 0.27 13.81
N GLU A 28 3.45 0.45 14.51
CA GLU A 28 3.44 1.11 15.82
C GLU A 28 4.29 0.38 16.85
N THR A 29 4.20 -0.96 16.90
CA THR A 29 5.05 -1.79 17.75
C THR A 29 6.52 -1.64 17.38
N GLY A 30 6.87 -1.76 16.10
CA GLY A 30 8.25 -1.62 15.63
C GLY A 30 8.85 -0.24 15.93
N ILE A 31 8.05 0.83 15.82
CA ILE A 31 8.48 2.19 16.18
C ILE A 31 8.76 2.30 17.68
N LYS A 32 7.91 1.69 18.52
CA LYS A 32 8.07 1.69 19.99
C LYS A 32 9.30 0.91 20.44
N GLU A 33 9.54 -0.25 19.84
CA GLU A 33 10.63 -1.17 20.23
C GLU A 33 12.00 -0.71 19.72
N ASN A 34 12.09 -0.26 18.46
CA ASN A 34 13.37 -0.05 17.78
C ASN A 34 13.76 1.43 17.55
N LYS A 35 13.12 2.38 18.24
CA LYS A 35 13.35 3.84 18.08
C LYS A 35 13.62 4.23 16.61
N ALA A 36 12.61 3.96 15.78
CA ALA A 36 12.28 4.70 14.56
C ALA A 36 13.22 4.65 13.34
N LYS A 37 14.21 3.76 13.23
CA LYS A 37 15.16 3.88 12.10
C LYS A 37 14.86 3.04 10.86
N ASP A 38 14.39 1.80 10.98
CA ASP A 38 14.29 0.94 9.79
C ASP A 38 13.04 0.05 9.77
N VAL A 39 11.86 0.63 9.53
CA VAL A 39 10.68 -0.16 9.16
C VAL A 39 10.72 -0.46 7.67
N THR A 40 10.71 -1.73 7.32
CA THR A 40 10.68 -2.20 5.92
C THR A 40 9.42 -3.01 5.65
N ILE A 41 8.67 -2.62 4.62
CA ILE A 41 7.48 -3.33 4.18
C ILE A 41 7.78 -4.03 2.85
N LEU A 42 7.69 -5.35 2.84
CA LEU A 42 7.80 -6.18 1.65
C LEU A 42 6.41 -6.33 1.02
N ILE A 43 6.27 -6.00 -0.26
CA ILE A 43 4.98 -5.94 -0.97
C ILE A 43 5.00 -6.94 -2.12
N ASP A 44 4.01 -7.82 -2.12
CA ASP A 44 3.70 -8.69 -3.26
C ASP A 44 2.19 -8.86 -3.36
N SER A 45 1.58 -8.14 -4.29
CA SER A 45 0.13 -7.99 -4.34
C SER A 45 -0.37 -7.63 -5.74
N ILE A 46 -1.47 -8.27 -6.12
CA ILE A 46 -2.23 -7.92 -7.33
C ILE A 46 -3.16 -6.71 -7.11
N GLY A 47 -3.18 -6.13 -5.91
CA GLY A 47 -4.08 -5.06 -5.51
C GLY A 47 -5.19 -5.52 -4.57
N GLY A 48 -6.32 -4.82 -4.62
CA GLY A 48 -7.44 -4.96 -3.68
C GLY A 48 -8.13 -3.62 -3.46
N SER A 49 -8.62 -3.39 -2.25
CA SER A 49 -9.32 -2.17 -1.85
C SER A 49 -8.46 -0.92 -2.07
N VAL A 50 -8.90 -0.05 -2.98
CA VAL A 50 -8.25 1.25 -3.19
C VAL A 50 -8.36 2.11 -1.94
N ASN A 51 -9.50 2.08 -1.24
CA ASN A 51 -9.70 2.83 0.00
C ASN A 51 -8.72 2.40 1.10
N ALA A 52 -8.45 1.10 1.26
CA ALA A 52 -7.47 0.62 2.22
C ALA A 52 -6.05 1.08 1.85
N SER A 53 -5.68 1.03 0.57
CA SER A 53 -4.37 1.51 0.10
C SER A 53 -4.17 3.02 0.32
N LEU A 54 -5.22 3.81 0.06
CA LEU A 54 -5.18 5.26 0.22
C LEU A 54 -5.17 5.64 1.70
N ALA A 55 -5.96 4.95 2.53
CA ALA A 55 -5.94 5.12 3.98
C ALA A 55 -4.54 4.84 4.54
N PHE A 56 -3.88 3.77 4.09
CA PHE A 56 -2.49 3.49 4.46
C PHE A 56 -1.54 4.61 4.03
N TYR A 57 -1.59 5.01 2.76
CA TYR A 57 -0.74 6.08 2.24
C TYR A 57 -0.89 7.37 3.05
N GLN A 58 -2.13 7.81 3.27
CA GLN A 58 -2.44 9.02 4.02
C GLN A 58 -2.02 8.90 5.49
N TRP A 59 -2.25 7.75 6.13
CA TRP A 59 -1.83 7.52 7.50
C TRP A 59 -0.31 7.63 7.66
N ILE A 60 0.47 7.05 6.72
CA ILE A 60 1.94 7.18 6.72
C ILE A 60 2.37 8.64 6.54
N LYS A 61 1.79 9.38 5.58
CA LYS A 61 2.14 10.79 5.34
C LYS A 61 1.74 11.70 6.50
N PHE A 62 0.53 11.51 7.05
CA PHE A 62 0.00 12.29 8.16
C PHE A 62 0.87 12.15 9.41
N ASN A 63 1.26 10.92 9.76
CA ASN A 63 2.13 10.65 10.91
C ASN A 63 3.61 10.89 10.63
N LYS A 64 3.98 11.30 9.41
CA LYS A 64 5.36 11.55 8.97
C LYS A 64 6.30 10.36 9.24
N ILE A 65 5.78 9.15 9.09
CA ILE A 65 6.54 7.92 9.31
C ILE A 65 7.46 7.69 8.10
N SER A 66 8.76 7.56 8.36
CA SER A 66 9.73 7.15 7.34
C SER A 66 9.82 5.63 7.31
N LEU A 67 9.58 5.03 6.14
CA LEU A 67 9.65 3.58 5.95
C LEU A 67 10.23 3.26 4.57
N THR A 68 10.86 2.09 4.48
CA THR A 68 11.28 1.51 3.21
C THR A 68 10.17 0.58 2.71
N THR A 69 9.69 0.77 1.49
CA THR A 69 8.86 -0.22 0.80
C THR A 69 9.68 -0.96 -0.24
N ILE A 70 9.47 -2.28 -0.34
CA ILE A 70 10.17 -3.13 -1.29
C ILE A 70 9.16 -3.97 -2.06
N GLY A 71 9.07 -3.76 -3.37
CA GLY A 71 8.31 -4.65 -4.27
C GLY A 71 9.09 -5.94 -4.51
N LEU A 72 8.45 -7.10 -4.30
CA LEU A 72 9.07 -8.41 -4.47
C LEU A 72 8.84 -8.98 -5.88
N SER A 73 7.62 -9.37 -6.20
CA SER A 73 7.27 -9.96 -7.49
C SER A 73 6.26 -9.10 -8.25
N THR A 74 5.02 -8.98 -7.79
CA THR A 74 4.00 -8.17 -8.44
C THR A 74 3.58 -7.04 -7.53
N VAL A 75 3.51 -5.83 -8.08
CA VAL A 75 2.91 -4.67 -7.41
C VAL A 75 1.89 -4.07 -8.38
N ALA A 76 0.64 -4.53 -8.29
CA ALA A 76 -0.42 -4.13 -9.19
C ALA A 76 -1.53 -3.33 -8.51
N SER A 77 -2.19 -2.47 -9.29
CA SER A 77 -3.36 -1.71 -8.89
C SER A 77 -3.12 -0.91 -7.61
N SER A 78 -4.01 -1.01 -6.62
CA SER A 78 -3.91 -0.34 -5.32
C SER A 78 -2.64 -0.69 -4.52
N ALA A 79 -1.95 -1.79 -4.81
CA ALA A 79 -0.66 -2.08 -4.18
C ALA A 79 0.44 -1.10 -4.60
N VAL A 80 0.33 -0.47 -5.78
CA VAL A 80 1.25 0.59 -6.22
C VAL A 80 1.14 1.79 -5.28
N THR A 81 -0.07 2.15 -4.85
CA THR A 81 -0.29 3.20 -3.85
C THR A 81 0.36 2.88 -2.51
N VAL A 82 0.31 1.60 -2.08
CA VAL A 82 1.00 1.14 -0.87
C VAL A 82 2.52 1.28 -1.01
N LEU A 83 3.10 0.84 -2.14
CA LEU A 83 4.53 1.01 -2.42
C LEU A 83 4.94 2.49 -2.37
N LEU A 84 4.11 3.39 -2.92
CA LEU A 84 4.38 4.83 -2.96
C LEU A 84 4.35 5.51 -1.58
N ALA A 85 3.78 4.86 -0.55
CA ALA A 85 3.76 5.41 0.81
C ALA A 85 5.16 5.56 1.42
N GLY A 86 6.10 4.68 1.03
CA GLY A 86 7.48 4.68 1.52
C GLY A 86 8.28 5.94 1.16
N SER A 87 9.17 6.33 2.08
CA SER A 87 10.17 7.37 1.86
C SER A 87 11.34 6.85 1.02
N LYS A 88 11.68 5.57 1.19
CA LYS A 88 12.58 4.82 0.31
C LYS A 88 11.78 3.71 -0.38
N ARG A 89 11.92 3.57 -1.70
CA ARG A 89 11.18 2.62 -2.51
C ARG A 89 12.16 1.82 -3.35
N ILE A 90 12.16 0.51 -3.18
CA ILE A 90 13.08 -0.41 -3.85
C ILE A 90 12.24 -1.48 -4.52
N CYS A 91 12.69 -2.02 -5.64
CA CYS A 91 12.08 -3.19 -6.26
C CYS A 91 13.19 -4.12 -6.74
N PHE A 92 12.89 -5.40 -6.80
CA PHE A 92 13.76 -6.36 -7.47
C PHE A 92 13.67 -6.15 -8.99
N GLU A 93 14.72 -6.57 -9.71
CA GLU A 93 14.84 -6.34 -11.17
C GLU A 93 13.65 -6.91 -11.96
N ASN A 94 13.06 -8.00 -11.49
CA ASN A 94 11.93 -8.68 -12.13
C ASN A 94 10.56 -8.30 -11.54
N THR A 95 10.50 -7.26 -10.69
CA THR A 95 9.22 -6.82 -10.14
C THR A 95 8.33 -6.24 -11.23
N THR A 96 7.14 -6.80 -11.43
CA THR A 96 6.17 -6.34 -12.42
C THR A 96 5.18 -5.37 -11.80
N PHE A 97 4.94 -4.28 -12.53
CA PHE A 97 3.95 -3.27 -12.19
C PHE A 97 2.77 -3.33 -13.14
N LEU A 98 1.56 -3.21 -12.59
CA LEU A 98 0.36 -3.00 -13.38
C LEU A 98 -0.42 -1.83 -12.78
N VAL A 99 -0.56 -0.75 -13.53
CA VAL A 99 -1.39 0.40 -13.14
C VAL A 99 -2.59 0.43 -14.07
N HIS A 100 -3.79 0.56 -13.51
CA HIS A 100 -5.02 0.67 -14.29
C HIS A 100 -6.01 1.60 -13.57
N ARG A 101 -7.06 2.03 -14.29
CA ARG A 101 -8.12 2.86 -13.71
C ARG A 101 -8.81 2.14 -12.55
N MET A 102 -9.21 2.88 -11.51
CA MET A 102 -10.08 2.34 -10.47
C MET A 102 -11.38 1.83 -11.11
N THR A 103 -11.82 0.65 -10.67
CA THR A 103 -13.16 0.15 -10.98
C THR A 103 -13.97 0.19 -9.70
N TYR A 104 -15.11 0.88 -9.72
CA TYR A 104 -16.06 0.86 -8.61
C TYR A 104 -17.17 -0.12 -8.97
N PRO A 105 -17.36 -1.23 -8.22
CA PRO A 105 -18.52 -2.07 -8.43
C PRO A 105 -19.76 -1.25 -8.07
N PHE A 106 -20.64 -1.04 -9.04
CA PHE A 106 -21.90 -0.37 -8.84
C PHE A 106 -23.02 -1.42 -8.92
N ASP A 107 -23.72 -1.64 -7.82
CA ASP A 107 -24.95 -2.45 -7.81
C ASP A 107 -26.13 -1.53 -8.17
N GLY A 108 -26.48 -1.45 -9.46
CA GLY A 108 -27.66 -0.75 -9.96
C GLY A 108 -27.59 -0.40 -11.46
N GLU A 109 -28.74 -0.18 -12.10
CA GLU A 109 -28.79 0.41 -13.44
C GLU A 109 -28.43 1.90 -13.35
N MET A 110 -27.15 2.22 -13.52
CA MET A 110 -26.69 3.58 -13.80
C MET A 110 -26.19 3.66 -15.23
N SER A 111 -26.54 4.73 -15.92
CA SER A 111 -26.10 5.00 -17.28
C SER A 111 -24.61 5.34 -17.29
N GLU A 112 -23.92 5.18 -18.43
CA GLU A 112 -22.49 5.55 -18.56
C GLU A 112 -22.19 6.99 -18.09
N TYR A 113 -23.18 7.89 -18.20
CA TYR A 113 -23.09 9.29 -17.77
C TYR A 113 -22.92 9.46 -16.25
N ASP A 114 -23.57 8.60 -15.45
CA ASP A 114 -23.50 8.67 -13.98
C ASP A 114 -22.13 8.24 -13.43
N LEU A 115 -21.38 7.43 -14.20
CA LEU A 115 -20.03 6.99 -13.86
C LEU A 115 -18.98 8.07 -14.16
N GLU A 116 -19.13 8.80 -15.27
CA GLU A 116 -18.23 9.92 -15.61
C GLU A 116 -18.38 11.08 -14.62
N GLU A 117 -19.59 11.47 -14.22
CA GLU A 117 -19.76 12.54 -13.22
C GLU A 117 -19.09 12.16 -11.88
N LYS A 118 -19.34 10.97 -11.34
CA LYS A 118 -18.83 10.59 -10.01
C LYS A 118 -17.32 10.33 -9.97
N THR A 119 -16.68 10.11 -11.11
CA THR A 119 -15.21 9.98 -11.20
C THR A 119 -14.51 11.30 -11.53
N THR A 120 -15.23 12.31 -12.00
CA THR A 120 -14.69 13.61 -12.44
C THR A 120 -14.75 14.70 -11.36
N PHE A 121 -15.51 14.51 -10.27
CA PHE A 121 -15.56 15.47 -9.16
C PHE A 121 -14.67 15.05 -7.97
N PHE A 122 -13.37 15.33 -8.11
CA PHE A 122 -12.45 15.63 -7.00
C PHE A 122 -11.68 16.92 -7.31
#